data_AF-A0A9W7L8H4-F1
#
_entry.id   AF-A0A9W7L8H4-F1
#
_cell.length_a   1.000
_cell.length_b   1.000
_cell.length_c   1.000
_cell.angle_alpha   90.00
_cell.angle_beta   90.00
_cell.angle_gamma   90.00
#
_symmetry.space_group_name_H-M   'P 1'
#
loop_
_entity.id
_entity.type
_entity.pdbx_description
1 polymer ?
#
loop_
_entity_poly.entity_id
_entity_poly.type
_entity_poly.pdbx_seq_one_letter_code
_entity_poly.pdbx_strand_id
1 'polypeptide(L)'
;MSTFAFFFTILIFTTYVDALSGPSPSSTYRSAFDEMVFNRNPNAALALYNSLPRSPSLWQRGLAAYCAGEYSVAAEQFRFDKEINGNDGEESLWEFASLTKLRPTDSASFLAALPVSSRDPRKVVRDSCSLYRDYVQSRSGGERERILASFLASFDGSSSKDLFYADMYLGLLLDSTGVDSGSLASHSYYSSALSTSYAKASLNQFHSGSAKGGDFMVSVVENMVGGERGR
;
A
#
# COMPACT_ATOMS: atom_id res chain seq x y z
N MET A 1 -31.58 -52.82 -17.21
CA MET A 1 -31.19 -51.48 -17.70
C MET A 1 -31.69 -50.38 -16.76
N SER A 2 -31.26 -50.35 -15.49
CA SER A 2 -31.73 -49.32 -14.53
C SER A 2 -30.77 -49.15 -13.35
N THR A 3 -29.49 -48.92 -13.65
CA THR A 3 -28.48 -48.56 -12.64
C THR A 3 -27.57 -47.44 -13.12
N PHE A 4 -27.43 -47.29 -14.45
CA PHE A 4 -26.59 -46.27 -15.08
C PHE A 4 -27.16 -44.83 -14.96
N ALA A 5 -28.48 -44.66 -14.89
CA ALA A 5 -29.12 -43.35 -14.80
C ALA A 5 -28.98 -42.67 -13.43
N PHE A 6 -28.83 -43.45 -12.35
CA PHE A 6 -28.77 -42.92 -10.98
C PHE A 6 -27.38 -42.30 -10.68
N PHE A 7 -26.30 -42.92 -11.16
CA PHE A 7 -24.94 -42.39 -10.99
C PHE A 7 -24.69 -41.11 -11.80
N PHE A 8 -25.28 -40.97 -12.98
CA PHE A 8 -25.12 -39.78 -13.81
C PHE A 8 -25.81 -38.55 -13.21
N THR A 9 -26.93 -38.75 -12.50
CA THR A 9 -27.70 -37.67 -11.87
C THR A 9 -27.00 -37.13 -10.60
N ILE A 10 -26.36 -38.00 -9.81
CA ILE A 10 -25.60 -37.59 -8.62
C ILE A 10 -24.33 -36.82 -9.01
N LEU A 11 -23.62 -37.23 -10.06
CA LEU A 11 -22.39 -36.57 -10.51
C LEU A 11 -22.63 -35.15 -11.06
N ILE A 12 -23.75 -34.95 -11.77
CA ILE A 12 -24.18 -33.63 -12.25
C ILE A 12 -24.59 -32.72 -11.09
N PHE A 13 -25.25 -33.25 -10.06
CA PHE A 13 -25.65 -32.45 -8.88
C PHE A 13 -24.44 -31.99 -8.05
N THR A 14 -23.46 -32.85 -7.81
CA THR A 14 -22.26 -32.47 -7.02
C THR A 14 -21.42 -31.41 -7.74
N THR A 15 -21.22 -31.55 -9.06
CA THR A 15 -20.48 -30.56 -9.86
C THR A 15 -21.20 -29.22 -9.99
N TYR A 16 -22.53 -29.21 -9.94
CA TYR A 16 -23.33 -27.96 -9.93
C TYR A 16 -23.29 -27.24 -8.58
N VAL A 17 -23.32 -27.98 -7.46
CA VAL A 17 -23.30 -27.38 -6.11
C VAL A 17 -21.95 -26.72 -5.81
N ASP A 18 -20.84 -27.30 -6.29
CA ASP A 18 -19.52 -26.68 -6.18
C ASP A 18 -19.39 -25.41 -7.05
N ALA A 19 -20.07 -25.35 -8.20
CA ALA A 19 -20.09 -24.16 -9.07
C ALA A 19 -21.00 -23.02 -8.55
N LEU A 20 -21.96 -23.33 -7.67
CA LEU A 20 -22.87 -22.35 -7.06
C LEU A 20 -22.30 -21.70 -5.79
N SER A 21 -21.26 -22.32 -5.21
CA SER A 21 -20.53 -21.78 -4.08
C SER A 21 -19.41 -20.91 -4.64
N GLY A 22 -19.62 -19.59 -4.73
CA GLY A 22 -18.59 -18.66 -5.18
C GLY A 22 -17.23 -18.85 -4.45
N PRO A 23 -16.14 -18.25 -4.95
CA PRO A 23 -14.81 -18.45 -4.36
C PRO A 23 -14.82 -18.15 -2.86
N SER A 24 -14.09 -18.96 -2.08
CA SER A 24 -13.99 -18.75 -0.64
C SER A 24 -13.33 -17.41 -0.31
N PRO A 25 -13.53 -16.85 0.90
CA PRO A 25 -12.84 -15.63 1.31
C PRO A 25 -11.30 -15.75 1.20
N SER A 26 -10.74 -16.92 1.54
CA SER A 26 -9.30 -17.15 1.45
C SER A 26 -8.79 -17.20 0.00
N SER A 27 -9.52 -17.85 -0.92
CA SER A 27 -9.11 -17.87 -2.34
C SER A 27 -9.29 -16.50 -3.00
N THR A 28 -10.32 -15.75 -2.61
CA THR A 28 -10.55 -14.38 -3.07
C THR A 28 -9.44 -13.44 -2.58
N TYR A 29 -9.07 -13.51 -1.30
CA TYR A 29 -7.92 -12.77 -0.75
C TYR A 29 -6.63 -13.11 -1.49
N ARG A 30 -6.36 -14.39 -1.74
CA ARG A 30 -5.17 -14.82 -2.48
C ARG A 30 -5.14 -14.25 -3.90
N SER A 31 -6.28 -14.25 -4.59
CA SER A 31 -6.42 -13.68 -5.93
C SER A 31 -6.18 -12.17 -5.91
N ALA A 32 -6.74 -11.45 -4.92
CA ALA A 32 -6.50 -10.01 -4.76
C ALA A 32 -5.01 -9.69 -4.53
N PHE A 33 -4.33 -10.51 -3.74
CA PHE A 33 -2.89 -10.41 -3.54
C PHE A 33 -2.13 -10.65 -4.86
N ASP A 34 -2.52 -11.66 -5.65
CA ASP A 34 -1.87 -11.95 -6.93
C ASP A 34 -2.03 -10.80 -7.93
N GLU A 35 -3.20 -10.14 -7.95
CA GLU A 35 -3.41 -8.96 -8.77
C GLU A 35 -2.44 -7.82 -8.40
N MET A 36 -2.21 -7.58 -7.11
CA MET A 36 -1.24 -6.56 -6.66
C MET A 36 0.21 -6.94 -6.98
N VAL A 37 0.59 -8.19 -6.71
CA VAL A 37 1.99 -8.61 -6.70
C VAL A 37 2.49 -9.03 -8.08
N PHE A 38 1.70 -9.81 -8.83
CA PHE A 38 2.14 -10.40 -10.09
C PHE A 38 1.58 -9.67 -11.31
N ASN A 39 0.32 -9.24 -11.24
CA ASN A 39 -0.33 -8.62 -12.40
C ASN A 39 -0.20 -7.09 -12.42
N ARG A 40 0.26 -6.49 -11.31
CA ARG A 40 0.33 -5.03 -11.12
C ARG A 40 -0.98 -4.34 -11.47
N ASN A 41 -2.08 -4.90 -11.00
CA ASN A 41 -3.44 -4.46 -11.31
C ASN A 41 -4.19 -4.10 -10.02
N PRO A 42 -3.97 -2.88 -9.49
CA PRO A 42 -4.56 -2.47 -8.23
C PRO A 42 -6.09 -2.33 -8.32
N ASN A 43 -6.63 -2.04 -9.50
CA ASN A 43 -8.08 -1.97 -9.73
C ASN A 43 -8.74 -3.34 -9.58
N ALA A 44 -8.19 -4.39 -10.21
CA ALA A 44 -8.69 -5.76 -10.06
C ALA A 44 -8.52 -6.26 -8.62
N ALA A 45 -7.37 -5.98 -8.00
CA ALA A 45 -7.15 -6.30 -6.61
C ALA A 45 -8.19 -5.65 -5.68
N LEU A 46 -8.45 -4.36 -5.85
CA LEU A 46 -9.44 -3.63 -5.05
C LEU A 46 -10.84 -4.20 -5.22
N ALA A 47 -11.24 -4.56 -6.44
CA ALA A 47 -12.53 -5.19 -6.69
C ALA A 47 -12.69 -6.52 -5.93
N LEU A 48 -11.63 -7.34 -5.91
CA LEU A 48 -11.60 -8.58 -5.14
C LEU A 48 -11.58 -8.34 -3.63
N TYR A 49 -10.82 -7.36 -3.14
CA TYR A 49 -10.84 -7.01 -1.72
C TYR A 49 -12.20 -6.46 -1.27
N ASN A 50 -12.91 -5.72 -2.13
CA ASN A 50 -14.24 -5.19 -1.85
C ASN A 50 -15.34 -6.27 -1.78
N SER A 51 -15.11 -7.47 -2.36
CA SER A 51 -16.06 -8.58 -2.24
C SER A 51 -15.88 -9.38 -0.94
N LEU A 52 -14.80 -9.14 -0.20
CA LEU A 52 -14.57 -9.71 1.13
C LEU A 52 -15.35 -8.94 2.21
N PRO A 53 -15.70 -9.58 3.33
CA PRO A 53 -16.19 -8.88 4.51
C PRO A 53 -15.21 -7.80 4.96
N ARG A 54 -15.73 -6.61 5.30
CA ARG A 54 -14.90 -5.52 5.85
C ARG A 54 -14.22 -5.97 7.13
N SER A 55 -12.92 -5.72 7.24
CA SER A 55 -12.12 -6.04 8.41
C SER A 55 -11.03 -4.97 8.63
N PRO A 56 -10.71 -4.60 9.88
CA PRO A 56 -9.54 -3.79 10.21
C PRO A 56 -8.26 -4.43 9.67
N SER A 57 -8.13 -5.75 9.80
CA SER A 57 -6.96 -6.52 9.36
C SER A 57 -6.76 -6.62 7.85
N LEU A 58 -7.66 -6.05 7.03
CA LEU A 58 -7.59 -6.06 5.57
C LEU A 58 -6.89 -4.80 5.04
N TRP A 59 -5.77 -4.41 5.64
CA TRP A 59 -4.99 -3.22 5.27
C TRP A 59 -4.53 -3.22 3.81
N GLN A 60 -4.33 -4.39 3.17
CA GLN A 60 -4.00 -4.49 1.75
C GLN A 60 -5.08 -3.89 0.84
N ARG A 61 -6.34 -3.91 1.28
CA ARG A 61 -7.44 -3.21 0.58
C ARG A 61 -7.20 -1.71 0.52
N GLY A 62 -6.68 -1.12 1.60
CA GLY A 62 -6.36 0.30 1.66
C GLY A 62 -5.25 0.66 0.68
N LEU A 63 -4.21 -0.18 0.60
CA LEU A 63 -3.10 -0.01 -0.34
C LEU A 63 -3.54 -0.19 -1.79
N ALA A 64 -4.36 -1.21 -2.09
CA ALA A 64 -4.94 -1.39 -3.41
C ALA A 64 -5.82 -0.19 -3.81
N ALA A 65 -6.63 0.32 -2.87
CA ALA A 65 -7.43 1.53 -3.09
C ALA A 65 -6.56 2.76 -3.37
N TYR A 66 -5.47 2.95 -2.62
CA TYR A 66 -4.54 4.06 -2.86
C TYR A 66 -3.93 3.99 -4.27
N CYS A 67 -3.40 2.83 -4.66
CA CYS A 67 -2.82 2.61 -5.98
C CYS A 67 -3.85 2.74 -7.12
N ALA A 68 -5.12 2.39 -6.87
CA ALA A 68 -6.21 2.58 -7.82
C ALA A 68 -6.66 4.06 -7.94
N GLY A 69 -6.22 4.94 -7.05
CA GLY A 69 -6.68 6.34 -6.97
C GLY A 69 -7.99 6.51 -6.19
N GLU A 70 -8.48 5.46 -5.54
CA GLU A 70 -9.68 5.45 -4.70
C GLU A 70 -9.35 5.95 -3.27
N TYR A 71 -8.84 7.18 -3.19
CA TYR A 71 -8.23 7.70 -1.95
C TYR A 71 -9.21 7.83 -0.77
N SER A 72 -10.51 8.04 -1.03
CA SER A 72 -11.52 8.03 0.03
C SER A 72 -11.69 6.63 0.64
N VAL A 73 -11.65 5.61 -0.19
CA VAL A 73 -11.74 4.20 0.24
C VAL A 73 -10.48 3.80 1.01
N ALA A 74 -9.32 4.25 0.54
CA ALA A 74 -8.04 4.03 1.21
C ALA A 74 -8.02 4.65 2.62
N ALA A 75 -8.35 5.95 2.72
CA ALA A 75 -8.38 6.65 4.00
C ALA A 75 -9.36 6.02 5.01
N GLU A 76 -10.54 5.58 4.55
CA GLU A 76 -11.50 4.89 5.40
C GLU A 76 -10.95 3.54 5.92
N GLN A 77 -10.26 2.77 5.08
CA GLN A 77 -9.70 1.49 5.47
C GLN A 77 -8.59 1.65 6.52
N PHE A 78 -7.65 2.57 6.30
CA PHE A 78 -6.53 2.80 7.23
C PHE A 78 -7.00 3.39 8.57
N ARG A 79 -8.03 4.24 8.55
CA ARG A 79 -8.69 4.70 9.78
C ARG A 79 -9.31 3.54 10.56
N PHE A 80 -10.02 2.65 9.85
CA PHE A 80 -10.68 1.51 10.48
C PHE A 80 -9.68 0.53 11.11
N ASP A 81 -8.51 0.33 10.49
CA ASP A 81 -7.44 -0.46 11.07
C ASP A 81 -6.87 0.21 12.34
N LYS A 82 -6.49 1.48 12.23
CA LYS A 82 -5.89 2.26 13.32
C LYS A 82 -6.79 2.41 14.55
N GLU A 83 -8.11 2.54 14.38
CA GLU A 83 -9.05 2.61 15.52
C GLU A 83 -8.96 1.38 16.43
N ILE A 84 -8.57 0.22 15.87
CA ILE A 84 -8.34 -1.02 16.61
C ILE A 84 -6.86 -1.15 17.01
N ASN A 85 -5.95 -0.78 16.11
CA ASN A 85 -4.50 -0.89 16.26
C ASN A 85 -3.84 0.48 16.52
N GLY A 86 -4.21 1.12 17.63
CA GLY A 86 -3.94 2.54 17.94
C GLY A 86 -2.47 3.00 18.03
N ASN A 87 -1.49 2.15 17.72
CA ASN A 87 -0.06 2.47 17.68
C ASN A 87 0.59 2.25 16.30
N ASP A 88 -0.17 2.00 15.23
CA ASP A 88 0.44 1.79 13.90
C ASP A 88 0.73 3.12 13.18
N GLY A 89 2.02 3.43 13.02
CA GLY A 89 2.48 4.62 12.31
C GLY A 89 2.34 4.49 10.79
N GLU A 90 2.44 3.29 10.24
CA GLU A 90 2.36 3.05 8.79
C GLU A 90 0.95 3.34 8.29
N GLU A 91 -0.07 2.82 8.97
CA GLU A 91 -1.48 3.13 8.71
C GLU A 91 -1.77 4.64 8.77
N SER A 92 -1.13 5.35 9.71
CA SER A 92 -1.27 6.81 9.84
C SER A 92 -0.65 7.56 8.65
N LEU A 93 0.51 7.10 8.15
CA LEU A 93 1.17 7.68 6.97
C LEU A 93 0.35 7.45 5.69
N TRP A 94 -0.25 6.28 5.55
CA TRP A 94 -1.10 5.96 4.40
C TRP A 94 -2.46 6.67 4.44
N GLU A 95 -3.08 6.81 5.62
CA GLU A 95 -4.26 7.64 5.78
C GLU A 95 -3.96 9.11 5.43
N PHE A 96 -2.84 9.65 5.94
CA PHE A 96 -2.35 10.98 5.58
C PHE A 96 -2.25 11.14 4.07
N ALA A 97 -1.55 10.22 3.40
CA ALA A 97 -1.28 10.33 1.97
C ALA A 97 -2.59 10.32 1.18
N SER A 98 -3.51 9.42 1.55
CA SER A 98 -4.82 9.29 0.93
C SER A 98 -5.64 10.58 1.05
N LEU A 99 -5.72 11.14 2.26
CA LEU A 99 -6.50 12.34 2.50
C LEU A 99 -5.90 13.57 1.81
N THR A 100 -4.58 13.63 1.69
CA THR A 100 -3.89 14.74 1.01
C THR A 100 -4.18 14.74 -0.49
N LYS A 101 -4.25 13.57 -1.14
CA LYS A 101 -4.65 13.46 -2.56
C LYS A 101 -6.11 13.91 -2.80
N LEU A 102 -7.02 13.75 -1.82
CA LEU A 102 -8.42 14.15 -1.95
C LEU A 102 -8.63 15.67 -1.87
N ARG A 103 -7.89 16.35 -1.00
CA ARG A 103 -8.04 17.80 -0.77
C ARG A 103 -6.69 18.51 -0.75
N PRO A 104 -6.02 18.64 -1.91
CA PRO A 104 -4.69 19.25 -1.97
C PRO A 104 -4.67 20.73 -1.55
N THR A 105 -5.77 21.46 -1.75
CA THR A 105 -5.86 22.92 -1.54
C THR A 105 -6.26 23.34 -0.13
N ASP A 106 -6.81 22.43 0.69
CA ASP A 106 -7.19 22.67 2.11
C ASP A 106 -6.10 22.15 3.08
N SER A 107 -4.93 21.87 2.52
CA SER A 107 -3.85 21.06 3.09
C SER A 107 -3.35 21.59 4.44
N ALA A 108 -3.00 22.86 4.59
CA ALA A 108 -2.32 23.32 5.81
C ALA A 108 -3.10 23.08 7.13
N SER A 109 -4.43 23.26 7.12
CA SER A 109 -5.28 23.11 8.32
C SER A 109 -5.67 21.66 8.58
N PHE A 110 -5.92 20.90 7.52
CA PHE A 110 -6.24 19.49 7.59
C PHE A 110 -5.03 18.64 8.03
N LEU A 111 -3.85 18.97 7.52
CA LEU A 111 -2.60 18.26 7.79
C LEU A 111 -2.11 18.45 9.24
N ALA A 112 -2.36 19.62 9.86
CA ALA A 112 -2.04 19.87 11.26
C ALA A 112 -2.88 19.02 12.24
N ALA A 113 -4.04 18.51 11.80
CA ALA A 113 -4.94 17.68 12.59
C ALA A 113 -4.68 16.16 12.41
N LEU A 114 -3.72 15.78 11.57
CA LEU A 114 -3.51 14.37 11.27
C LEU A 114 -2.89 13.63 12.48
N PRO A 115 -3.51 12.53 12.92
CA PRO A 115 -3.03 11.73 14.04
C PRO A 115 -1.78 10.95 13.60
N VAL A 116 -0.63 11.59 13.68
CA VAL A 116 0.66 10.95 13.41
C VAL A 116 1.07 10.16 14.67
N SER A 117 0.94 8.83 14.61
CA SER A 117 1.28 7.92 15.70
C SER A 117 2.80 7.85 15.92
N SER A 118 3.30 8.53 16.96
CA SER A 118 4.74 8.56 17.35
C SER A 118 5.22 7.31 18.12
N ARG A 119 4.38 6.26 18.22
CA ARG A 119 4.61 5.09 19.09
C ARG A 119 5.01 3.82 18.35
N ASP A 120 5.12 3.86 17.03
CA ASP A 120 5.49 2.69 16.23
C ASP A 120 6.87 2.12 16.66
N PRO A 121 7.07 0.80 16.81
CA PRO A 121 8.38 0.25 17.20
C PRO A 121 9.44 0.34 16.09
N ARG A 122 9.05 0.52 14.83
CA ARG A 122 9.95 0.64 13.67
C ARG A 122 10.50 2.06 13.58
N LYS A 123 11.83 2.23 13.69
CA LYS A 123 12.49 3.54 13.62
C LYS A 123 12.14 4.28 12.33
N VAL A 124 12.22 3.61 11.17
CA VAL A 124 11.93 4.23 9.87
C VAL A 124 10.51 4.80 9.78
N VAL A 125 9.52 4.12 10.38
CA VAL A 125 8.13 4.59 10.41
C VAL A 125 7.96 5.78 11.36
N ARG A 126 8.56 5.74 12.56
CA ARG A 126 8.54 6.88 13.50
C ARG A 126 9.21 8.12 12.93
N ASP A 127 10.34 7.95 12.27
CA ASP A 127 11.07 9.05 11.67
C ASP A 127 10.30 9.61 10.47
N SER A 128 9.63 8.77 9.69
CA SER A 128 8.75 9.20 8.59
C SER A 128 7.53 9.97 9.11
N CYS A 129 6.94 9.52 10.21
CA CYS A 129 5.91 10.25 10.94
C CYS A 129 6.37 11.67 11.33
N SER A 130 7.60 11.78 11.85
CA SER A 130 8.19 13.08 12.23
C SER A 130 8.47 13.95 11.01
N LEU A 131 9.03 13.37 9.96
CA LEU A 131 9.23 14.01 8.66
C LEU A 131 7.93 14.62 8.12
N TYR A 132 6.83 13.87 8.10
CA TYR A 132 5.56 14.36 7.55
C TYR A 132 5.04 15.56 8.34
N ARG A 133 5.12 15.49 9.67
CA ARG A 133 4.73 16.58 10.56
C ARG A 133 5.55 17.84 10.29
N ASP A 134 6.87 17.72 10.25
CA ASP A 134 7.78 18.84 10.08
C ASP A 134 7.64 19.43 8.66
N TYR A 135 7.52 18.59 7.63
CA TYR A 135 7.36 19.01 6.25
C TYR A 135 6.09 19.86 6.06
N VAL A 136 4.98 19.45 6.65
CA VAL A 136 3.72 20.20 6.60
C VAL A 136 3.80 21.53 7.34
N GLN A 137 4.50 21.56 8.48
CA GLN A 137 4.64 22.76 9.29
C GLN A 137 5.62 23.78 8.70
N SER A 138 6.47 23.35 7.76
CA SER A 138 7.43 24.20 7.08
C SER A 138 6.77 25.38 6.37
N ARG A 139 7.45 26.53 6.40
CA ARG A 139 6.95 27.80 5.83
C ARG A 139 7.67 28.23 4.56
N SER A 140 8.67 27.49 4.13
CA SER A 140 9.46 27.81 2.94
C SER A 140 10.02 26.56 2.25
N GLY A 141 10.30 26.65 0.96
CA GLY A 141 10.97 25.57 0.20
C GLY A 141 12.32 25.18 0.80
N GLY A 142 13.14 26.17 1.19
CA GLY A 142 14.44 25.92 1.83
C GLY A 142 14.37 25.19 3.18
N GLU A 143 13.27 25.34 3.92
CA GLU A 143 13.03 24.57 5.14
C GLU A 143 12.65 23.12 4.83
N ARG A 144 11.79 22.91 3.82
CA ARG A 144 11.45 21.56 3.33
C ARG A 144 12.68 20.80 2.87
N GLU A 145 13.52 21.42 2.06
CA GLU A 145 14.77 20.82 1.55
C GLU A 145 15.68 20.34 2.69
N ARG A 146 15.84 21.15 3.75
CA ARG A 146 16.62 20.74 4.94
C ARG A 146 15.98 19.58 5.68
N ILE A 147 14.66 19.59 5.87
CA ILE A 147 13.92 18.50 6.53
C ILE A 147 14.11 17.19 5.75
N LEU A 148 13.90 17.21 4.43
CA LEU A 148 14.08 16.04 3.56
C LEU A 148 15.53 15.51 3.63
N ALA A 149 16.53 16.41 3.57
CA ALA A 149 17.93 16.05 3.63
C ALA A 149 18.33 15.45 5.00
N SER A 150 17.84 16.01 6.11
CA SER A 150 18.09 15.48 7.45
C SER A 150 17.46 14.11 7.67
N PHE A 151 16.26 13.87 7.12
CA PHE A 151 15.63 12.55 7.16
C PHE A 151 16.49 11.50 6.44
N LEU A 152 16.91 11.77 5.20
CA LEU A 152 17.77 10.85 4.44
C LEU A 152 19.11 10.58 5.15
N ALA A 153 19.73 11.61 5.73
CA ALA A 153 20.98 11.47 6.48
C ALA A 153 20.85 10.59 7.75
N SER A 154 19.62 10.33 8.21
CA SER A 154 19.35 9.47 9.37
C SER A 154 19.38 7.97 9.04
N PHE A 155 19.56 7.60 7.77
CA PHE A 155 19.69 6.24 7.28
C PHE A 155 21.01 6.09 6.51
N ASP A 156 22.05 5.62 7.21
CA ASP A 156 23.43 5.50 6.70
C ASP A 156 23.65 4.35 5.69
N GLY A 157 22.58 3.63 5.33
CA GLY A 157 22.61 2.49 4.43
C GLY A 157 23.10 1.17 5.05
N SER A 158 23.29 1.13 6.36
CA SER A 158 23.59 -0.12 7.09
C SER A 158 22.47 -1.18 6.96
N SER A 159 21.23 -0.74 6.72
CA SER A 159 20.06 -1.58 6.52
C SER A 159 19.41 -1.25 5.19
N SER A 160 19.52 -2.16 4.21
CA SER A 160 18.87 -1.98 2.91
C SER A 160 17.34 -1.99 3.00
N LYS A 161 16.78 -2.62 4.04
CA LYS A 161 15.34 -2.56 4.34
C LYS A 161 14.94 -1.17 4.80
N ASP A 162 15.70 -0.56 5.72
CA ASP A 162 15.37 0.79 6.19
C ASP A 162 15.52 1.82 5.08
N LEU A 163 16.52 1.66 4.19
CA LEU A 163 16.64 2.49 2.98
C LEU A 163 15.41 2.35 2.07
N PHE A 164 14.93 1.12 1.83
CA PHE A 164 13.73 0.90 1.01
C PHE A 164 12.53 1.67 1.59
N TYR A 165 12.26 1.51 2.88
CA TYR A 165 11.14 2.18 3.53
C TYR A 165 11.32 3.70 3.62
N ALA A 166 12.54 4.18 3.87
CA ALA A 166 12.83 5.61 3.92
C ALA A 166 12.57 6.29 2.58
N ASP A 167 13.12 5.73 1.49
CA ASP A 167 12.87 6.22 0.13
C ASP A 167 11.39 6.12 -0.24
N MET A 168 10.73 5.00 0.08
CA MET A 168 9.30 4.83 -0.17
C MET A 168 8.46 5.89 0.51
N TYR A 169 8.64 6.12 1.82
CA TYR A 169 7.85 7.10 2.57
C TYR A 169 8.13 8.53 2.14
N LEU A 170 9.36 8.83 1.73
CA LEU A 170 9.72 10.12 1.16
C LEU A 170 9.03 10.34 -0.20
N GLY A 171 9.02 9.32 -1.07
CA GLY A 171 8.28 9.34 -2.32
C GLY A 171 6.78 9.54 -2.10
N LEU A 172 6.20 8.85 -1.12
CA LEU A 172 4.78 8.95 -0.74
C LEU A 172 4.41 10.36 -0.25
N LEU A 173 5.29 11.01 0.52
CA LEU A 173 5.08 12.37 0.98
C LEU A 173 5.00 13.35 -0.19
N LEU A 174 5.97 13.27 -1.10
CA LEU A 174 6.08 14.18 -2.23
C LEU A 174 4.97 13.95 -3.25
N ASP A 175 4.62 12.68 -3.53
CA ASP A 175 3.50 12.34 -4.42
C ASP A 175 2.14 12.80 -3.86
N SER A 176 1.95 12.65 -2.54
CA SER A 176 0.68 13.00 -1.90
C SER A 176 0.47 14.49 -1.72
N THR A 177 1.52 15.25 -1.45
CA THR A 177 1.43 16.70 -1.20
C THR A 177 1.48 17.54 -2.47
N GLY A 178 2.11 17.05 -3.55
CA GLY A 178 2.13 17.74 -4.85
C GLY A 178 2.84 19.10 -4.86
N VAL A 179 3.54 19.44 -3.77
CA VAL A 179 4.29 20.70 -3.64
C VAL A 179 5.62 20.54 -4.38
N ASP A 180 5.82 21.39 -5.40
CA ASP A 180 7.03 21.49 -6.23
C ASP A 180 7.33 20.24 -7.10
N SER A 181 6.91 20.25 -8.37
CA SER A 181 7.29 19.24 -9.40
C SER A 181 6.99 17.78 -9.02
N GLY A 182 6.11 17.56 -8.04
CA GLY A 182 6.09 16.40 -7.13
C GLY A 182 6.06 15.01 -7.76
N SER A 183 5.57 14.83 -8.98
CA SER A 183 5.60 13.52 -9.64
C SER A 183 7.03 13.07 -10.01
N LEU A 184 7.89 13.97 -10.52
CA LEU A 184 9.24 13.55 -10.93
C LEU A 184 10.14 13.21 -9.72
N ALA A 185 10.03 14.02 -8.66
CA ALA A 185 10.79 13.78 -7.43
C ALA A 185 10.32 12.50 -6.72
N SER A 186 9.00 12.28 -6.60
CA SER A 186 8.47 11.05 -5.99
C SER A 186 8.89 9.79 -6.76
N HIS A 187 8.82 9.81 -8.10
CA HIS A 187 9.26 8.70 -8.95
C HIS A 187 10.74 8.37 -8.77
N SER A 188 11.60 9.37 -8.57
CA SER A 188 13.02 9.14 -8.28
C SER A 188 13.21 8.36 -6.99
N TYR A 189 12.48 8.71 -5.93
CA TYR A 189 12.56 8.01 -4.65
C TYR A 189 11.96 6.61 -4.71
N TYR A 190 10.82 6.41 -5.37
CA TYR A 190 10.28 5.07 -5.60
C TYR A 190 11.24 4.19 -6.40
N SER A 191 11.88 4.76 -7.43
CA SER A 191 12.91 4.06 -8.21
C SER A 191 14.13 3.70 -7.35
N SER A 192 14.55 4.62 -6.48
CA SER A 192 15.63 4.39 -5.51
C SER A 192 15.28 3.25 -4.55
N ALA A 193 14.07 3.27 -3.97
CA ALA A 193 13.55 2.22 -3.10
C ALA A 193 13.62 0.85 -3.79
N LEU A 194 13.09 0.74 -5.02
CA LEU A 194 13.13 -0.49 -5.81
C LEU A 194 14.56 -0.93 -6.20
N SER A 195 15.53 -0.02 -6.19
CA SER A 195 16.93 -0.33 -6.50
C SER A 195 17.69 -0.99 -5.33
N THR A 196 17.16 -0.92 -4.10
CA THR A 196 17.79 -1.51 -2.91
C THR A 196 17.96 -3.03 -3.03
N SER A 197 18.95 -3.59 -2.36
CA SER A 197 19.13 -5.05 -2.30
C SER A 197 17.95 -5.76 -1.62
N TYR A 198 17.30 -5.10 -0.66
CA TYR A 198 16.08 -5.59 -0.01
C TYR A 198 14.92 -5.75 -1.00
N ALA A 199 14.60 -4.71 -1.76
CA ALA A 199 13.51 -4.76 -2.74
C ALA A 199 13.77 -5.82 -3.81
N LYS A 200 15.00 -5.87 -4.35
CA LYS A 200 15.41 -6.90 -5.33
C LYS A 200 15.26 -8.32 -4.78
N ALA A 201 15.66 -8.55 -3.52
CA ALA A 201 15.50 -9.85 -2.88
C ALA A 201 14.03 -10.21 -2.66
N SER A 202 13.20 -9.25 -2.25
CA SER A 202 11.75 -9.41 -2.09
C SER A 202 11.08 -9.82 -3.41
N LEU A 203 11.36 -9.10 -4.50
CA LEU A 203 10.81 -9.39 -5.83
C LEU A 203 11.25 -10.76 -6.36
N ASN A 204 12.51 -11.13 -6.14
CA ASN A 204 13.01 -12.45 -6.53
C ASN A 204 12.27 -13.59 -5.81
N GLN A 205 11.86 -13.38 -4.56
CA GLN A 205 11.07 -14.37 -3.82
C GLN A 205 9.68 -14.55 -4.45
N PHE A 206 9.02 -13.47 -4.84
CA PHE A 206 7.77 -13.55 -5.61
C PHE A 206 7.96 -14.27 -6.95
N HIS A 207 9.00 -13.94 -7.72
CA HIS A 207 9.27 -14.60 -9.02
C HIS A 207 9.58 -16.09 -8.89
N SER A 208 10.12 -16.54 -7.77
CA SER A 208 10.33 -17.97 -7.50
C SER A 208 9.05 -18.76 -7.21
N GLY A 209 7.88 -18.12 -7.24
CA GLY A 209 6.58 -18.72 -6.93
C GLY A 209 6.30 -18.89 -5.45
N SER A 210 7.21 -18.43 -4.57
CA SER A 210 7.00 -18.40 -3.13
C SER A 210 6.38 -17.08 -2.71
N ALA A 211 5.06 -17.05 -2.50
CA ALA A 211 4.41 -15.93 -1.80
C ALA A 211 4.89 -15.81 -0.33
N LYS A 212 5.51 -16.87 0.22
CA LYS A 212 6.13 -16.85 1.54
C LYS A 212 7.51 -16.21 1.43
N GLY A 213 7.59 -14.91 1.75
CA GLY A 213 8.85 -14.22 2.03
C GLY A 213 9.01 -12.86 1.36
N GLY A 214 8.29 -12.61 0.26
CA GLY A 214 8.25 -11.28 -0.34
C GLY A 214 7.44 -10.30 0.52
N ASP A 215 7.90 -9.06 0.56
CA ASP A 215 7.24 -7.94 1.21
C ASP A 215 6.26 -7.26 0.24
N PHE A 216 4.97 -7.28 0.61
CA PHE A 216 3.87 -6.71 -0.19
C PHE A 216 4.09 -5.22 -0.51
N MET A 217 4.74 -4.48 0.38
CA MET A 217 5.02 -3.05 0.19
C MET A 217 5.93 -2.80 -1.03
N VAL A 218 6.80 -3.74 -1.36
CA VAL A 218 7.64 -3.63 -2.57
C VAL A 218 6.78 -3.63 -3.82
N SER A 219 5.77 -4.50 -3.89
CA SER A 219 4.83 -4.52 -5.01
C SER A 219 3.95 -3.27 -5.05
N VAL A 220 3.57 -2.70 -3.90
CA VAL A 220 2.87 -1.40 -3.86
C VAL A 220 3.69 -0.32 -4.56
N VAL A 221 4.99 -0.23 -4.27
CA VAL A 221 5.89 0.72 -4.94
C VAL A 221 6.00 0.44 -6.44
N GLU A 222 6.05 -0.83 -6.86
CA GLU A 222 6.05 -1.17 -8.29
C GLU A 222 4.76 -0.73 -9.02
N ASN A 223 3.61 -0.79 -8.35
CA ASN A 223 2.34 -0.31 -8.88
C ASN A 223 2.32 1.23 -8.98
N MET A 224 2.90 1.93 -8.01
CA MET A 224 2.98 3.41 -8.02
C MET A 224 3.89 3.92 -9.14
N VAL A 225 5.00 3.24 -9.45
CA VAL A 225 5.90 3.61 -10.57
C VAL A 225 5.32 3.20 -11.94
N GLY A 226 4.59 2.09 -12.01
CA GLY A 226 4.07 1.54 -13.28
C GLY A 226 2.84 2.24 -13.84
N GLY A 227 2.07 2.93 -12.99
CA GLY A 227 0.75 3.50 -13.32
C GLY A 227 0.74 4.67 -14.30
N GLU A 228 1.88 5.34 -14.55
CA GLU A 228 1.95 6.47 -15.50
C GLU A 228 1.94 6.04 -16.98
N ARG A 229 2.07 4.74 -17.30
CA ARG A 229 2.06 4.28 -18.70
C ARG A 229 0.67 4.23 -19.36
N GLY A 230 -0.38 4.66 -18.67
CA GLY A 230 -1.77 4.55 -19.15
C GLY A 230 -2.69 5.74 -18.86
N ARG A 231 -2.16 6.93 -18.56
CA ARG A 231 -2.95 8.17 -18.44
C ARG A 231 -2.57 9.18 -19.51
#